data_AF-A0A0H2R7Y9-F1
#
_entry.id   AF-A0A0H2R7Y9-F1
#
_cell.length_a   1.000
_cell.length_b   1.000
_cell.length_c   1.000
_cell.angle_alpha   90.00
_cell.angle_beta   90.00
_cell.angle_gamma   90.00
#
_symmetry.space_group_name_H-M   'P 1'
#
loop_
_entity.id
_entity.type
_entity.pdbx_description
1 polymer ?
#
loop_
_entity_poly.entity_id
_entity_poly.type
_entity_poly.pdbx_seq_one_letter_code
_entity_poly.pdbx_strand_id
1 'polypeptide(L)'
;MTQRAFCSVSRIASYDSDATADNLLGGGRNLGVLFSFLGYKFESLIGRFAESRGHGPKGVGKKIAHLRQHDSRSLCQIYVDFASGAPPVLSKVERKKLVRYCRKLIRYSRSKTDTTAIAANNEITELVIYDPLVQWVFLGILPNIEPVIFSLLQYDLVDLRVDPEMDPLLSSSRKALISVIELEIQKLWSSFYVAVSLDGPTALDALENWLALNFFTAFFKLLGNSDMAFLNMRHLAHAMHTFSLFQCDDNASGAIHFRSSSQT
;
A
#
# COMPACT_ATOMS: atom_id res chain seq x y z
N MET A 1 -31.82 11.94 -36.93
CA MET A 1 -30.45 12.05 -37.45
C MET A 1 -30.12 13.53 -37.52
N THR A 2 -29.35 14.04 -36.56
CA THR A 2 -29.15 15.48 -36.37
C THR A 2 -27.67 15.79 -36.51
N GLN A 3 -27.26 16.24 -37.71
CA GLN A 3 -25.90 16.68 -38.01
C GLN A 3 -25.64 18.03 -37.32
N ARG A 4 -24.63 18.10 -36.45
CA ARG A 4 -24.12 19.35 -35.89
C ARG A 4 -22.93 19.83 -36.72
N ALA A 5 -23.06 21.04 -37.24
CA ALA A 5 -22.03 21.75 -38.00
C ALA A 5 -20.89 22.22 -37.07
N PHE A 6 -19.65 21.91 -37.46
CA PHE A 6 -18.44 22.41 -36.83
C PHE A 6 -18.09 23.78 -37.40
N CYS A 7 -18.06 24.80 -36.54
CA CYS A 7 -17.60 26.13 -36.88
C CYS A 7 -16.08 26.20 -36.65
N SER A 8 -15.28 26.28 -37.72
CA SER A 8 -13.83 26.44 -37.62
C SER A 8 -13.49 27.91 -37.34
N VAL A 9 -13.08 28.21 -36.11
CA VAL A 9 -12.58 29.53 -35.73
C VAL A 9 -11.10 29.63 -36.14
N SER A 10 -10.84 30.30 -37.25
CA SER A 10 -9.48 30.65 -37.69
C SER A 10 -8.93 31.78 -36.82
N ARG A 11 -8.07 31.44 -35.85
CA ARG A 11 -7.27 32.43 -35.11
C ARG A 11 -6.10 32.88 -35.99
N ILE A 12 -6.16 34.11 -36.46
CA ILE A 12 -4.99 34.82 -36.99
C ILE A 12 -4.23 35.35 -35.78
N ALA A 13 -3.17 34.64 -35.37
CA ALA A 13 -2.24 35.12 -34.37
C ALA A 13 -1.31 36.15 -35.03
N SER A 14 -1.52 37.43 -34.70
CA SER A 14 -0.55 38.48 -34.95
C SER A 14 0.71 38.19 -34.14
N TYR A 15 1.78 37.80 -34.83
CA TYR A 15 3.12 37.64 -34.25
C TYR A 15 3.71 39.03 -34.02
N ASP A 16 3.57 39.53 -32.80
CA ASP A 16 4.27 40.71 -32.33
C ASP A 16 5.75 40.35 -32.09
N SER A 17 6.65 41.00 -32.82
CA SER A 17 8.07 40.62 -32.95
C SER A 17 8.99 41.31 -31.93
N ASP A 18 8.47 41.67 -30.76
CA ASP A 18 9.26 42.10 -29.60
C ASP A 18 9.59 40.93 -28.68
N ALA A 19 10.02 39.81 -29.29
CA ALA A 19 10.64 38.71 -28.60
C ALA A 19 11.99 39.16 -28.06
N THR A 20 11.99 39.81 -26.89
CA THR A 20 13.13 39.81 -25.97
C THR A 20 13.62 38.37 -25.89
N ALA A 21 14.80 38.10 -26.45
CA ALA A 21 15.37 36.76 -26.53
C ALA A 21 15.25 36.08 -25.16
N ASP A 22 14.37 35.08 -25.08
CA ASP A 22 13.89 34.51 -23.83
C ASP A 22 14.96 33.73 -23.05
N ASN A 23 16.23 33.85 -23.47
CA ASN A 23 17.38 33.14 -22.92
C ASN A 23 18.58 34.06 -22.61
N LEU A 24 18.40 35.39 -22.53
CA LEU A 24 19.45 36.27 -22.04
C LEU A 24 19.57 36.18 -20.50
N LEU A 25 20.80 36.05 -20.03
CA LEU A 25 21.21 36.02 -18.61
C LEU A 25 20.89 37.36 -17.93
N GLY A 26 19.63 37.59 -17.56
CA GLY A 26 19.22 38.70 -16.71
C GLY A 26 19.42 38.36 -15.24
N GLY A 27 20.04 39.26 -14.45
CA GLY A 27 20.31 39.03 -13.03
C GLY A 27 19.09 38.66 -12.17
N GLY A 28 17.89 39.06 -12.60
CA GLY A 28 16.62 38.67 -11.96
C GLY A 28 16.28 37.18 -12.05
N ARG A 29 16.69 36.48 -13.13
CA ARG A 29 16.43 35.04 -13.28
C ARG A 29 17.26 34.20 -12.30
N ASN A 30 18.50 34.60 -12.03
CA ASN A 30 19.37 33.88 -11.09
C ASN A 30 18.81 33.93 -9.66
N LEU A 31 18.25 35.06 -9.24
CA LEU A 31 17.59 35.18 -7.93
C LEU A 31 16.33 34.32 -7.87
N GLY A 32 15.50 34.31 -8.92
CA GLY A 32 14.33 33.44 -9.00
C GLY A 32 14.70 31.96 -8.83
N VAL A 33 15.70 31.49 -9.58
CA VAL A 33 16.20 30.10 -9.47
C VAL A 33 16.73 29.81 -8.07
N LEU A 34 17.47 30.75 -7.46
CA LEU A 34 17.98 30.58 -6.10
C LEU A 34 16.84 30.46 -5.07
N PHE A 35 15.81 31.31 -5.15
CA PHE A 35 14.66 31.26 -4.24
C PHE A 35 13.82 30.00 -4.44
N SER A 36 13.60 29.56 -5.69
CA SER A 36 12.93 28.29 -5.97
C SER A 36 13.71 27.10 -5.42
N PHE A 37 15.03 27.08 -5.60
CA PHE A 37 15.90 26.04 -5.05
C PHE A 37 15.86 26.03 -3.51
N LEU A 38 15.91 27.21 -2.89
CA LEU A 38 15.87 27.34 -1.43
C LEU A 38 14.51 26.91 -0.88
N GLY A 39 13.41 27.30 -1.53
CA GLY A 39 12.05 26.87 -1.20
C GLY A 39 11.90 25.35 -1.22
N TYR A 40 12.38 24.70 -2.28
CA TYR A 40 12.36 23.23 -2.39
C TYR A 40 13.17 22.55 -1.27
N LYS A 41 14.34 23.09 -0.91
CA LYS A 41 15.16 22.57 0.19
C LYS A 41 14.46 22.72 1.55
N PHE A 42 13.86 23.88 1.81
CA PHE A 42 13.11 24.12 3.04
C PHE A 42 11.89 23.19 3.16
N GLU A 43 11.13 23.03 2.08
CA GLU A 43 9.98 22.12 2.06
C GLU A 43 10.42 20.67 2.34
N SER A 44 11.52 20.22 1.73
CA SER A 44 12.08 18.88 1.99
C SER A 44 12.53 18.70 3.45
N LEU A 45 13.18 19.71 4.05
CA LEU A 45 13.63 19.67 5.43
C LEU A 45 12.44 19.64 6.41
N ILE A 46 11.44 20.49 6.19
CA ILE A 46 10.22 20.51 7.01
C ILE A 46 9.45 19.20 6.86
N GLY A 47 9.37 18.65 5.64
CA GLY A 47 8.77 17.34 5.37
C GLY A 47 9.45 16.22 6.17
N ARG A 48 10.78 16.13 6.09
CA ARG A 48 11.56 15.14 6.85
C ARG A 48 11.42 15.31 8.36
N PHE A 49 11.39 16.56 8.83
CA PHE A 49 11.22 16.86 10.25
C PHE A 49 9.82 16.53 10.77
N ALA A 50 8.79 16.79 9.96
CA ALA A 50 7.44 16.36 10.26
C ALA A 50 7.38 14.83 10.32
N GLU A 51 7.95 14.14 9.32
CA GLU A 51 8.05 12.69 9.29
C GLU A 51 8.79 12.12 10.51
N SER A 52 9.92 12.73 10.91
CA SER A 52 10.70 12.28 12.07
C SER A 52 9.95 12.45 13.39
N ARG A 53 9.03 13.44 13.48
CA ARG A 53 8.10 13.57 14.62
C ARG A 53 6.83 12.74 14.48
N GLY A 54 6.74 11.89 13.45
CA GLY A 54 5.58 11.06 13.19
C GLY A 54 4.35 11.86 12.72
N HIS A 55 4.59 13.01 12.10
CA HIS A 55 3.62 13.86 11.42
C HIS A 55 3.78 13.69 9.91
N GLY A 56 2.97 12.83 9.32
CA GLY A 56 3.00 12.52 7.90
C GLY A 56 2.43 11.12 7.69
N PRO A 57 2.21 10.69 6.44
CA PRO A 57 1.61 9.40 6.16
C PRO A 57 2.43 8.24 6.74
N LYS A 58 3.73 8.18 6.44
CA LYS A 58 4.67 7.17 6.97
C LYS A 58 4.72 7.14 8.49
N GLY A 59 4.72 8.31 9.11
CA GLY A 59 4.72 8.44 10.57
C GLY A 59 3.43 7.91 11.22
N VAL A 60 2.29 8.06 10.54
CA VAL A 60 1.02 7.46 10.98
C VAL A 60 1.02 5.96 10.71
N GLY A 61 1.58 5.50 9.59
CA GLY A 61 1.75 4.08 9.28
C GLY A 61 2.57 3.35 10.35
N LYS A 62 3.73 3.89 10.72
CA LYS A 62 4.55 3.37 11.84
C LYS A 62 3.79 3.33 13.18
N LYS A 63 2.95 4.34 13.46
CA LYS A 63 2.11 4.34 14.67
C LYS A 63 1.05 3.24 14.65
N ILE A 64 0.48 2.94 13.49
CA ILE A 64 -0.44 1.81 13.30
C ILE A 64 0.33 0.50 13.48
N ALA A 65 1.47 0.33 12.81
CA ALA A 65 2.31 -0.85 12.90
C ALA A 65 2.75 -1.16 14.34
N HIS A 66 3.20 -0.14 15.07
CA HIS A 66 3.57 -0.26 16.48
C HIS A 66 2.36 -0.61 17.37
N LEU A 67 1.22 0.06 17.17
CA LEU A 67 -0.03 -0.25 17.89
C LEU A 67 -0.50 -1.70 17.63
N ARG A 68 -0.17 -2.24 16.46
CA ARG A 68 -0.49 -3.60 16.02
C ARG A 68 0.62 -4.61 16.27
N GLN A 69 1.74 -4.16 16.84
CA GLN A 69 2.89 -4.98 17.18
C GLN A 69 3.50 -5.70 15.96
N HIS A 70 3.55 -5.02 14.80
CA HIS A 70 4.15 -5.59 13.57
C HIS A 70 5.64 -5.88 13.73
N ASP A 71 6.34 -5.16 14.61
CA ASP A 71 7.77 -5.37 14.87
C ASP A 71 8.04 -6.66 15.67
N SER A 72 7.05 -7.17 16.41
CA SER A 72 7.22 -8.31 17.33
C SER A 72 6.41 -9.54 16.94
N ARG A 73 5.63 -9.47 15.85
CA ARG A 73 4.74 -10.55 15.42
C ARG A 73 5.06 -10.92 13.99
N SER A 74 5.14 -12.23 13.74
CA SER A 74 5.27 -12.72 12.37
C SER A 74 3.98 -12.50 11.60
N LEU A 75 4.08 -12.37 10.27
CA LEU A 75 2.93 -12.24 9.39
C LEU A 75 1.98 -13.43 9.54
N CYS A 76 2.53 -14.65 9.63
CA CYS A 76 1.77 -15.87 9.88
C CYS A 76 0.93 -15.74 11.17
N GLN A 77 1.53 -15.30 12.28
CA GLN A 77 0.81 -15.12 13.54
C GLN A 77 -0.32 -14.08 13.43
N ILE A 78 -0.10 -12.99 12.70
CA ILE A 78 -1.13 -11.96 12.49
C ILE A 78 -2.35 -12.54 11.76
N TYR A 79 -2.12 -13.33 10.71
CA TYR A 79 -3.17 -13.96 9.94
C TYR A 79 -3.89 -15.10 10.68
N VAL A 80 -3.15 -15.95 11.40
CA VAL A 80 -3.71 -17.05 12.20
C VAL A 80 -4.60 -16.51 13.31
N ASP A 81 -4.14 -15.50 14.05
CA ASP A 81 -4.92 -14.86 15.11
C ASP A 81 -6.19 -14.21 14.56
N PHE A 82 -6.12 -13.64 13.35
CA PHE A 82 -7.29 -13.08 12.70
C PHE A 82 -8.29 -14.16 12.27
N ALA A 83 -7.83 -15.22 11.61
CA ALA A 83 -8.66 -16.30 11.07
C ALA A 83 -9.33 -17.15 12.16
N SER A 84 -8.66 -17.32 13.30
CA SER A 84 -9.21 -18.02 14.47
C SER A 84 -10.34 -17.27 15.18
N GLY A 85 -10.68 -16.07 14.73
CA GLY A 85 -11.68 -15.22 15.41
C GLY A 85 -11.19 -14.73 16.78
N ALA A 86 -9.91 -14.94 17.09
CA ALA A 86 -9.22 -14.44 18.26
C ALA A 86 -8.22 -13.33 17.88
N PRO A 87 -8.60 -12.31 17.08
CA PRO A 87 -7.66 -11.23 16.81
C PRO A 87 -7.26 -10.64 18.16
N PRO A 88 -5.99 -10.25 18.33
CA PRO A 88 -5.51 -9.62 19.56
C PRO A 88 -6.54 -8.60 20.02
N VAL A 89 -7.10 -8.83 21.22
CA VAL A 89 -8.21 -8.04 21.74
C VAL A 89 -7.67 -6.64 22.01
N LEU A 90 -7.73 -5.78 20.99
CA LEU A 90 -7.42 -4.37 21.16
C LEU A 90 -8.40 -3.83 22.19
N SER A 91 -7.87 -3.21 23.24
CA SER A 91 -8.69 -2.50 24.20
C SER A 91 -9.56 -1.47 23.46
N LYS A 92 -10.71 -1.08 24.04
CA LYS A 92 -11.59 -0.05 23.45
C LYS A 92 -10.80 1.23 23.13
N VAL A 93 -9.82 1.58 23.95
CA VAL A 93 -8.95 2.76 23.77
C VAL A 93 -8.03 2.58 22.56
N GLU A 94 -7.38 1.44 22.42
CA GLU A 94 -6.49 1.15 21.28
C GLU A 94 -7.26 1.07 19.97
N ARG A 95 -8.43 0.42 19.96
CA ARG A 95 -9.32 0.41 18.78
C ARG A 95 -9.69 1.83 18.36
N LYS A 96 -10.02 2.71 19.31
CA LYS A 96 -10.31 4.13 19.02
C LYS A 96 -9.09 4.86 18.47
N LYS A 97 -7.88 4.57 18.98
CA LYS A 97 -6.62 5.11 18.43
C LYS A 97 -6.37 4.63 17.00
N LEU A 98 -6.55 3.34 16.74
CA LEU A 98 -6.39 2.74 15.41
C LEU A 98 -7.33 3.41 14.39
N VAL A 99 -8.62 3.51 14.70
CA VAL A 99 -9.61 4.21 13.86
C VAL A 99 -9.20 5.67 13.62
N ARG A 100 -8.69 6.36 14.65
CA ARG A 100 -8.20 7.73 14.51
C ARG A 100 -7.02 7.82 13.54
N TYR A 101 -6.08 6.88 13.59
CA TYR A 101 -4.94 6.84 12.67
C TYR A 101 -5.34 6.48 11.24
N CYS A 102 -6.20 5.48 11.04
CA CYS A 102 -6.74 5.14 9.72
C CYS A 102 -7.46 6.34 9.09
N ARG A 103 -8.32 7.04 9.85
CA ARG A 103 -8.96 8.29 9.37
C ARG A 103 -7.95 9.37 9.01
N LYS A 104 -6.83 9.45 9.74
CA LYS A 104 -5.78 10.42 9.44
C LYS A 104 -5.06 10.07 8.12
N LEU A 105 -4.81 8.80 7.84
CA LEU A 105 -4.28 8.37 6.53
C LEU A 105 -5.24 8.72 5.39
N ILE A 106 -6.55 8.49 5.54
CA ILE A 106 -7.54 8.87 4.51
C ILE A 106 -7.60 10.39 4.30
N ARG A 107 -7.35 11.19 5.35
CA ARG A 107 -7.21 12.64 5.16
C ARG A 107 -5.96 12.99 4.37
N TYR A 108 -4.85 12.29 4.60
CA TYR A 108 -3.63 12.52 3.82
C TYR A 108 -3.76 12.06 2.36
N SER A 109 -4.48 10.97 2.08
CA SER A 109 -4.75 10.54 0.69
C SER A 109 -5.59 11.54 -0.09
N ARG A 110 -6.31 12.44 0.61
CA ARG A 110 -7.06 13.57 0.03
C ARG A 110 -6.28 14.89 0.06
N SER A 111 -4.98 14.86 0.35
CA SER A 111 -4.15 16.06 0.32
C SER A 111 -4.11 16.66 -1.08
N LYS A 112 -4.04 18.00 -1.19
CA LYS A 112 -3.82 18.69 -2.46
C LYS A 112 -2.40 18.49 -3.02
N THR A 113 -1.50 17.97 -2.19
CA THR A 113 -0.11 17.69 -2.57
C THR A 113 0.01 16.22 -2.98
N ASP A 114 0.22 15.97 -4.26
CA ASP A 114 0.27 14.61 -4.84
C ASP A 114 1.26 13.71 -4.11
N THR A 115 2.44 14.21 -3.75
CA THR A 115 3.46 13.44 -3.03
C THR A 115 2.96 12.92 -1.68
N THR A 116 2.18 13.73 -0.95
CA THR A 116 1.58 13.34 0.34
C THR A 116 0.44 12.36 0.14
N ALA A 117 -0.39 12.57 -0.88
CA ALA A 117 -1.51 11.70 -1.20
C ALA A 117 -1.03 10.31 -1.65
N ILE A 118 -0.07 10.27 -2.58
CA ILE A 118 0.60 9.04 -3.04
C ILE A 118 1.24 8.31 -1.85
N ALA A 119 1.99 9.02 -1.00
CA ALA A 119 2.61 8.40 0.17
C ALA A 119 1.56 7.81 1.12
N ALA A 120 0.43 8.47 1.33
CA ALA A 120 -0.66 7.93 2.16
C ALA A 120 -1.34 6.71 1.54
N ASN A 121 -1.58 6.72 0.23
CA ASN A 121 -2.14 5.58 -0.49
C ASN A 121 -1.23 4.36 -0.42
N ASN A 122 0.08 4.56 -0.60
CA ASN A 122 1.06 3.49 -0.46
C ASN A 122 1.05 2.92 0.97
N GLU A 123 1.06 3.77 2.00
CA GLU A 123 0.99 3.31 3.40
C GLU A 123 -0.31 2.55 3.71
N ILE A 124 -1.46 2.99 3.17
CA ILE A 124 -2.73 2.26 3.30
C ILE A 124 -2.59 0.87 2.66
N THR A 125 -2.05 0.80 1.44
CA THR A 125 -1.82 -0.45 0.70
C THR A 125 -0.97 -1.41 1.50
N GLU A 126 0.20 -0.98 1.98
CA GLU A 126 1.13 -1.82 2.78
C GLU A 126 0.45 -2.34 4.05
N LEU A 127 -0.18 -1.46 4.84
CA LEU A 127 -0.80 -1.83 6.11
C LEU A 127 -1.94 -2.83 5.95
N VAL A 128 -2.72 -2.66 4.89
CA VAL A 128 -3.89 -3.50 4.60
C VAL A 128 -3.49 -4.89 4.11
N ILE A 129 -2.48 -4.96 3.25
CA ILE A 129 -1.88 -6.22 2.81
C ILE A 129 -1.27 -6.98 4.00
N TYR A 130 -0.64 -6.24 4.92
CA TYR A 130 0.05 -6.85 6.05
C TYR A 130 -0.88 -7.29 7.19
N ASP A 131 -1.94 -6.53 7.49
CA ASP A 131 -2.79 -6.76 8.68
C ASP A 131 -4.30 -6.78 8.32
N PRO A 132 -4.94 -7.97 8.30
CA PRO A 132 -6.36 -8.10 8.00
C PRO A 132 -7.26 -7.28 8.94
N LEU A 133 -6.87 -7.05 10.19
CA LEU A 133 -7.66 -6.23 11.10
C LEU A 133 -7.66 -4.76 10.66
N VAL A 134 -6.52 -4.28 10.15
CA VAL A 134 -6.41 -2.91 9.63
C VAL A 134 -7.30 -2.75 8.39
N GLN A 135 -7.33 -3.74 7.49
CA GLN A 135 -8.27 -3.79 6.36
C GLN A 135 -9.72 -3.66 6.84
N TRP A 136 -10.12 -4.46 7.83
CA TRP A 136 -11.46 -4.41 8.42
C TRP A 136 -11.81 -3.05 9.02
N VAL A 137 -10.84 -2.39 9.68
CA VAL A 137 -11.04 -1.04 10.21
C VAL A 137 -11.24 -0.03 9.08
N PHE A 138 -10.47 -0.11 7.99
CA PHE A 138 -10.67 0.75 6.82
C PHE A 138 -12.06 0.53 6.19
N LEU A 139 -12.48 -0.72 6.01
CA LEU A 139 -13.81 -1.06 5.53
C LEU A 139 -14.92 -0.50 6.41
N GLY A 140 -14.76 -0.51 7.74
CA GLY A 140 -15.72 0.13 8.64
C GLY A 140 -15.75 1.66 8.56
N ILE A 141 -14.70 2.29 8.04
CA ILE A 141 -14.60 3.75 7.89
C ILE A 141 -15.17 4.20 6.54
N LEU A 142 -14.92 3.46 5.45
CA LEU A 142 -15.24 3.85 4.07
C LEU A 142 -16.71 4.20 3.78
N PRO A 143 -17.73 3.47 4.27
CA PRO A 143 -19.14 3.81 4.03
C PRO A 143 -19.52 5.23 4.48
N ASN A 144 -18.77 5.80 5.43
CA ASN A 144 -18.99 7.16 5.92
C ASN A 144 -18.33 8.25 5.05
N ILE A 145 -17.59 7.90 4.00
CA ILE A 145 -16.70 8.81 3.25
C ILE A 145 -17.30 9.29 1.91
N GLU A 146 -18.60 9.07 1.71
CA GLU A 146 -19.42 9.32 0.49
C GLU A 146 -19.55 8.08 -0.40
N PRO A 147 -20.77 7.50 -0.51
CA PRO A 147 -21.02 6.38 -1.43
C PRO A 147 -20.78 6.75 -2.90
N VAL A 148 -20.84 8.05 -3.26
CA VAL A 148 -20.61 8.55 -4.61
C VAL A 148 -19.16 8.31 -5.08
N ILE A 149 -18.19 8.49 -4.18
CA ILE A 149 -16.77 8.26 -4.50
C ILE A 149 -16.53 6.77 -4.75
N PHE A 150 -17.18 5.90 -3.99
CA PHE A 150 -17.07 4.46 -4.17
C PHE A 150 -17.63 4.02 -5.53
N SER A 151 -18.80 4.56 -5.94
CA SER A 151 -19.38 4.29 -7.25
C SER A 151 -18.55 4.85 -8.41
N LEU A 152 -17.97 6.05 -8.26
CA LEU A 152 -17.11 6.65 -9.29
C LEU A 152 -15.81 5.87 -9.46
N LEU A 153 -15.17 5.50 -8.35
CA LEU A 153 -13.98 4.66 -8.41
C LEU A 153 -14.29 3.29 -9.00
N GLN A 154 -15.42 2.66 -8.64
CA GLN A 154 -15.80 1.38 -9.22
C GLN A 154 -16.06 1.44 -10.73
N TYR A 155 -16.57 2.57 -11.23
CA TYR A 155 -16.78 2.81 -12.66
C TYR A 155 -15.47 3.09 -13.41
N ASP A 156 -14.62 3.96 -12.86
CA ASP A 156 -13.33 4.34 -13.46
C ASP A 156 -12.32 3.18 -13.47
N LEU A 157 -12.43 2.23 -12.55
CA LEU A 157 -11.62 1.00 -12.54
C LEU A 157 -11.82 0.14 -13.80
N VAL A 158 -13.00 0.20 -14.41
CA VAL A 158 -13.37 -0.67 -15.55
C VAL A 158 -12.95 -0.09 -16.90
N ASP A 159 -12.89 1.24 -17.05
CA ASP A 159 -12.80 1.87 -18.39
C ASP A 159 -11.48 2.63 -18.66
N LEU A 160 -10.63 2.85 -17.65
CA LEU A 160 -9.36 3.54 -17.85
C LEU A 160 -8.24 2.56 -18.24
N ARG A 161 -8.13 2.27 -19.54
CA ARG A 161 -6.89 1.80 -20.20
C ARG A 161 -5.83 2.92 -20.29
N VAL A 162 -5.87 3.87 -19.37
CA VAL A 162 -4.84 4.90 -19.28
C VAL A 162 -3.58 4.23 -18.77
N ASP A 163 -2.48 4.45 -19.49
CA ASP A 163 -1.18 3.95 -19.10
C ASP A 163 -0.92 4.30 -17.62
N PRO A 164 -0.72 3.32 -16.73
CA PRO A 164 -0.55 3.57 -15.31
C PRO A 164 0.66 4.46 -14.98
N GLU A 165 1.56 4.70 -15.94
CA GLU A 165 2.64 5.67 -15.82
C GLU A 165 2.19 7.14 -15.96
N MET A 166 1.03 7.40 -16.56
CA MET A 166 0.56 8.77 -16.84
C MET A 166 0.04 9.51 -15.61
N ASP A 167 -0.46 8.78 -14.60
CA ASP A 167 -0.94 9.38 -13.34
C ASP A 167 -0.58 8.51 -12.12
N PRO A 168 0.57 8.80 -11.46
CA PRO A 168 0.99 8.05 -10.28
C PRO A 168 0.04 8.21 -9.09
N LEU A 169 -0.69 9.33 -9.00
CA LEU A 169 -1.66 9.56 -7.93
C LEU A 169 -2.88 8.66 -8.12
N LEU A 170 -3.43 8.61 -9.34
CA LEU A 170 -4.54 7.72 -9.66
C LEU A 170 -4.16 6.25 -9.48
N SER A 171 -2.98 5.84 -9.97
CA SER A 171 -2.44 4.49 -9.81
C SER A 171 -2.31 4.08 -8.33
N SER A 172 -1.75 4.97 -7.49
CA SER A 172 -1.63 4.71 -6.05
C SER A 172 -2.98 4.64 -5.34
N SER A 173 -3.92 5.52 -5.70
CA SER A 173 -5.27 5.58 -5.12
C SER A 173 -6.06 4.32 -5.45
N ARG A 174 -5.97 3.85 -6.70
CA ARG A 174 -6.55 2.58 -7.18
C ARG A 174 -6.02 1.41 -6.37
N LYS A 175 -4.70 1.27 -6.25
CA LYS A 175 -4.07 0.19 -5.48
C LYS A 175 -4.53 0.19 -4.02
N ALA A 176 -4.56 1.36 -3.38
CA ALA A 176 -5.00 1.49 -1.99
C ALA A 176 -6.48 1.08 -1.82
N LEU A 177 -7.35 1.52 -2.74
CA LEU A 177 -8.76 1.16 -2.71
C LEU A 177 -8.96 -0.34 -2.91
N ILE A 178 -8.39 -0.92 -3.97
CA ILE A 178 -8.50 -2.36 -4.28
C ILE A 178 -8.01 -3.16 -3.07
N SER A 179 -6.88 -2.78 -2.46
CA SER A 179 -6.37 -3.45 -1.26
C SER A 179 -7.38 -3.47 -0.12
N VAL A 180 -8.11 -2.36 0.10
CA VAL A 180 -9.10 -2.28 1.17
C VAL A 180 -10.34 -3.12 0.87
N ILE A 181 -10.82 -3.10 -0.38
CA ILE A 181 -12.10 -3.72 -0.76
C ILE A 181 -11.97 -5.21 -1.08
N GLU A 182 -10.80 -5.66 -1.52
CA GLU A 182 -10.64 -7.00 -2.05
C GLU A 182 -10.45 -8.03 -0.93
N LEU A 183 -11.57 -8.57 -0.47
CA LEU A 183 -11.63 -9.55 0.61
C LEU A 183 -11.27 -10.97 0.15
N GLU A 184 -11.40 -11.30 -1.14
CA GLU A 184 -11.14 -12.65 -1.62
C GLU A 184 -9.64 -12.98 -1.54
N ILE A 185 -8.79 -12.05 -1.95
CA ILE A 185 -7.33 -12.16 -1.83
C ILE A 185 -6.96 -12.37 -0.36
N GLN A 186 -7.51 -11.56 0.54
CA GLN A 186 -7.19 -11.67 1.95
C GLN A 186 -7.63 -13.02 2.54
N LYS A 187 -8.79 -13.53 2.13
CA LYS A 187 -9.28 -14.85 2.55
C LYS A 187 -8.39 -15.98 2.03
N LEU A 188 -7.93 -15.89 0.78
CA LEU A 188 -6.98 -16.84 0.20
C LEU A 188 -5.69 -16.87 1.01
N TRP A 189 -5.08 -15.71 1.27
CA TRP A 189 -3.83 -15.62 2.02
C TRP A 189 -3.98 -15.99 3.50
N SER A 190 -5.12 -15.68 4.12
CA SER A 190 -5.42 -16.16 5.48
C SER A 190 -5.46 -17.69 5.54
N SER A 191 -6.09 -18.32 4.55
CA SER A 191 -6.14 -19.78 4.46
C SER A 191 -4.75 -20.37 4.25
N PHE A 192 -3.92 -19.72 3.42
CA PHE A 192 -2.52 -20.09 3.20
C PHE A 192 -1.70 -20.04 4.49
N TYR A 193 -1.72 -18.91 5.22
CA TYR A 193 -0.96 -18.77 6.46
C TYR A 193 -1.44 -19.72 7.56
N VAL A 194 -2.74 -19.99 7.64
CA VAL A 194 -3.29 -21.00 8.56
C VAL A 194 -2.79 -22.38 8.20
N ALA A 195 -2.83 -22.78 6.93
CA ALA A 195 -2.35 -24.08 6.48
C ALA A 195 -0.85 -24.27 6.76
N VAL A 196 -0.04 -23.22 6.52
CA VAL A 196 1.40 -23.23 6.80
C VAL A 196 1.73 -23.28 8.29
N SER A 197 0.85 -22.76 9.16
CA SER A 197 1.05 -22.76 10.61
C SER A 197 0.73 -24.10 11.29
N LEU A 198 0.21 -25.09 10.56
CA LEU A 198 -0.10 -26.40 11.11
C LEU A 198 1.20 -27.20 11.29
N ASP A 199 1.52 -27.53 12.54
CA ASP A 199 2.66 -28.38 12.87
C ASP A 199 2.33 -29.88 12.73
N GLY A 200 3.32 -30.66 12.28
CA GLY A 200 3.29 -32.13 12.29
C GLY A 200 3.48 -32.80 10.92
N PRO A 201 3.83 -34.10 10.89
CA PRO A 201 4.13 -34.81 9.64
C PRO A 201 2.92 -34.92 8.71
N THR A 202 1.72 -35.09 9.26
CA THR A 202 0.46 -35.10 8.49
C THR A 202 0.10 -33.72 7.94
N ALA A 203 0.66 -32.64 8.49
CA ALA A 203 0.40 -31.28 8.03
C ALA A 203 1.09 -31.00 6.70
N LEU A 204 2.27 -31.59 6.45
CA LEU A 204 2.99 -31.42 5.18
C LEU A 204 2.22 -32.02 4.01
N ASP A 205 1.76 -33.27 4.13
CA ASP A 205 0.95 -33.93 3.09
C ASP A 205 -0.38 -33.19 2.86
N ALA A 206 -1.02 -32.72 3.93
CA ALA A 206 -2.25 -31.94 3.83
C ALA A 206 -2.01 -30.56 3.18
N LEU A 207 -0.90 -29.90 3.50
CA LEU A 207 -0.50 -28.62 2.94
C LEU A 207 -0.20 -28.77 1.45
N GLU A 208 0.58 -29.77 1.05
CA GLU A 208 0.91 -30.02 -0.35
C GLU A 208 -0.35 -30.23 -1.20
N ASN A 209 -1.24 -31.09 -0.74
CA ASN A 209 -2.52 -31.34 -1.41
C ASN A 209 -3.40 -30.08 -1.45
N TRP A 210 -3.47 -29.31 -0.35
CA TRP A 210 -4.25 -28.08 -0.31
C TRP A 210 -3.68 -27.00 -1.25
N LEU A 211 -2.35 -26.86 -1.29
CA LEU A 211 -1.66 -25.92 -2.17
C LEU A 211 -1.95 -26.24 -3.64
N ALA A 212 -1.78 -27.51 -4.03
CA ALA A 212 -1.98 -27.98 -5.39
C ALA A 212 -3.42 -27.80 -5.88
N LEU A 213 -4.40 -28.19 -5.07
CA LEU A 213 -5.81 -28.20 -5.50
C LEU A 213 -6.49 -26.83 -5.34
N ASN A 214 -6.22 -26.12 -4.24
CA ASN A 214 -7.00 -24.93 -3.87
C ASN A 214 -6.20 -23.64 -4.07
N PHE A 215 -5.00 -23.55 -3.50
CA PHE A 215 -4.25 -22.30 -3.48
C PHE A 215 -3.80 -21.88 -4.86
N PHE A 216 -3.06 -22.72 -5.59
CA PHE A 216 -2.51 -22.35 -6.89
C PHE A 216 -3.60 -22.06 -7.92
N THR A 217 -4.67 -22.85 -7.94
CA THR A 217 -5.83 -22.60 -8.81
C THR A 217 -6.44 -21.22 -8.56
N ALA A 218 -6.70 -20.86 -7.29
CA ALA A 218 -7.22 -19.55 -6.93
C ALA A 218 -6.21 -18.43 -7.20
N PHE A 219 -4.94 -18.66 -6.87
CA PHE A 219 -3.84 -17.72 -7.06
C PHE A 219 -3.64 -17.37 -8.54
N PHE A 220 -3.55 -18.37 -9.43
CA PHE A 220 -3.40 -18.14 -10.87
C PHE A 220 -4.65 -17.52 -11.50
N LYS A 221 -5.85 -17.88 -11.01
CA LYS A 221 -7.08 -17.20 -11.42
C LYS A 221 -7.04 -15.71 -11.08
N LEU A 222 -6.56 -15.35 -9.89
CA LEU A 222 -6.42 -13.95 -9.45
C LEU A 222 -5.31 -13.22 -10.22
N LEU A 223 -4.22 -13.89 -10.60
CA LEU A 223 -3.18 -13.32 -11.47
C LEU A 223 -3.69 -12.96 -12.87
N GLY A 224 -4.73 -13.65 -13.37
CA GLY A 224 -5.37 -13.30 -14.63
C GLY A 224 -6.08 -11.95 -14.64
N ASN A 225 -6.37 -11.38 -13.46
CA ASN A 225 -6.93 -10.04 -13.32
C ASN A 225 -5.79 -9.06 -12.99
N SER A 226 -5.52 -8.10 -13.88
CA SER A 226 -4.42 -7.14 -13.72
C SER A 226 -4.47 -6.33 -12.43
N ASP A 227 -5.67 -6.04 -11.93
CA ASP A 227 -5.87 -5.30 -10.67
C ASP A 227 -5.48 -6.12 -9.45
N MET A 228 -5.84 -7.39 -9.48
CA MET A 228 -5.59 -8.34 -8.39
C MET A 228 -4.18 -8.90 -8.43
N ALA A 229 -3.57 -8.96 -9.62
CA ALA A 229 -2.21 -9.46 -9.81
C ALA A 229 -1.21 -8.67 -8.95
N PHE A 230 -1.33 -7.34 -8.92
CA PHE A 230 -0.48 -6.50 -8.06
C PHE A 230 -0.57 -6.91 -6.58
N LEU A 231 -1.78 -7.05 -6.06
CA LEU A 231 -2.01 -7.44 -4.67
C LEU A 231 -1.47 -8.83 -4.36
N ASN A 232 -1.77 -9.77 -5.25
CA ASN A 232 -1.37 -11.16 -5.08
C ASN A 232 0.16 -11.31 -5.10
N MET A 233 0.85 -10.57 -5.99
CA MET A 233 2.31 -10.52 -6.04
C MET A 233 2.92 -9.86 -4.79
N ARG A 234 2.27 -8.85 -4.22
CA ARG A 234 2.71 -8.23 -2.96
C ARG A 234 2.64 -9.21 -1.79
N HIS A 235 1.54 -9.93 -1.64
CA HIS A 235 1.44 -10.97 -0.61
C HIS A 235 2.47 -12.08 -0.81
N LEU A 236 2.69 -12.51 -2.07
CA LEU A 236 3.74 -13.48 -2.39
C LEU A 236 5.13 -12.98 -1.98
N ALA A 237 5.46 -11.72 -2.28
CA ALA A 237 6.74 -11.13 -1.87
C ALA A 237 6.91 -11.13 -0.34
N HIS A 238 5.84 -10.79 0.41
CA HIS A 238 5.86 -10.87 1.87
C HIS A 238 5.99 -12.30 2.39
N ALA A 239 5.29 -13.26 1.79
CA ALA A 239 5.40 -14.67 2.15
C ALA A 239 6.84 -15.17 1.93
N MET A 240 7.42 -14.92 0.76
CA MET A 240 8.80 -15.29 0.43
C MET A 240 9.82 -14.68 1.39
N HIS A 241 9.68 -13.38 1.71
CA HIS A 241 10.54 -12.72 2.69
C HIS A 241 10.40 -13.33 4.09
N THR A 242 9.20 -13.73 4.47
CA THR A 242 8.96 -14.36 5.77
C THR A 242 9.62 -15.75 5.83
N PHE A 243 9.50 -16.56 4.77
CA PHE A 243 10.15 -17.88 4.69
C PHE A 243 11.67 -17.80 4.65
N SER A 244 12.25 -16.78 4.01
CA SER A 244 13.71 -16.63 3.98
C SER A 244 14.29 -16.29 5.35
N LEU A 245 13.53 -15.63 6.23
CA LEU A 245 13.97 -15.37 7.61
C LEU A 245 13.98 -16.65 8.46
N PHE A 246 12.98 -17.52 8.31
CA PHE A 246 12.93 -18.79 9.05
C PHE A 246 14.11 -19.71 8.77
N GLN A 247 14.56 -19.80 7.51
CA GLN A 247 15.72 -20.62 7.16
C GLN A 247 17.04 -20.16 7.81
N CYS A 248 17.14 -18.89 8.23
CA CYS A 248 18.33 -18.38 8.91
C CYS A 248 18.38 -18.80 10.40
N ASP A 249 17.24 -18.86 11.08
CA ASP A 249 17.18 -19.13 12.52
C ASP A 249 17.43 -20.60 12.86
N ASP A 250 16.98 -21.52 12.01
CA ASP A 250 17.23 -22.97 12.18
C ASP A 250 18.72 -23.31 12.04
N ASN A 251 19.44 -22.62 11.15
CA ASN A 251 20.88 -22.77 10.98
C ASN A 251 21.67 -22.25 12.19
N ALA A 252 21.19 -21.20 12.85
CA ALA A 252 21.82 -20.65 14.05
C ALA A 252 21.59 -21.55 15.28
N SER A 253 20.39 -22.12 15.42
CA SER A 253 20.03 -22.96 16.57
C SER A 253 20.67 -24.36 16.50
N GLY A 254 20.83 -24.93 15.29
CA GLY A 254 21.56 -26.19 15.09
C GLY A 254 23.06 -26.10 15.40
N ALA A 255 23.67 -24.93 15.23
CA ALA A 255 25.10 -24.73 15.47
C ALA A 255 25.47 -24.67 16.97
N ILE A 256 24.54 -24.29 17.84
CA ILE A 256 24.80 -24.17 19.29
C ILE A 256 24.76 -25.55 19.97
N HIS A 257 23.98 -26.50 19.44
CA HIS A 257 23.86 -27.83 20.03
C HIS A 257 25.01 -28.80 19.70
N PHE A 258 25.86 -28.49 18.72
CA PHE A 258 26.96 -29.40 18.31
C PHE A 258 28.28 -29.15 19.05
N ARG A 259 28.37 -28.12 19.92
CA ARG A 259 29.62 -27.75 20.62
C ARG A 259 29.76 -28.27 22.06
N SER A 260 28.77 -28.97 22.60
CA SER A 260 28.80 -29.45 23.99
C SER A 260 29.07 -30.95 24.18
N SER A 261 29.26 -31.73 23.10
CA SER A 261 29.39 -33.20 23.16
C SER A 261 30.82 -33.74 22.96
N SER A 262 31.86 -32.91 23.13
CA SER A 262 33.27 -33.33 22.97
C SER A 262 34.15 -33.10 24.21
N GLN A 263 33.60 -33.33 25.41
CA GLN A 263 34.38 -33.46 26.64
C GLN A 263 33.83 -34.57 27.53
N THR A 264 34.14 -35.82 27.19
CA THR A 264 34.26 -36.96 28.11
C THR A 264 35.18 -38.00 27.49
#